data_AF-A0A8R7V0Z9-F1
#
_entry.id   AF-A0A8R7V0Z9-F1
#
_cell.length_a   1.000
_cell.length_b   1.000
_cell.length_c   1.000
_cell.angle_alpha   90.00
_cell.angle_beta   90.00
_cell.angle_gamma   90.00
#
_symmetry.space_group_name_H-M   'P 1'
#
loop_
_entity.id
_entity.type
_entity.pdbx_description
1 polymer ?
#
loop_
_entity_poly.entity_id
_entity_poly.type
_entity_poly.pdbx_seq_one_letter_code
_entity_poly.pdbx_strand_id
1 'polypeptide(L)' 'MTLVLGTTFTSVAEAYDFYNLYSWEKGFSIRYDKSRLHVQRTKCMQEIVCGCS' A
#
# COMPACT_ATOMS: atom_id res chain seq x y z
N MET A 1 20.13 9.82 -6.43
CA MET A 1 18.70 9.43 -6.52
C MET A 1 18.10 9.71 -5.15
N THR A 2 17.44 10.86 -4.95
CA THR A 2 16.80 11.18 -3.67
C THR A 2 15.46 10.47 -3.60
N LEU A 3 15.32 9.50 -2.69
CA LEU A 3 14.04 8.86 -2.42
C LEU A 3 13.14 9.85 -1.68
N VAL A 4 11.95 10.10 -2.20
CA VAL A 4 10.94 10.91 -1.51
C VAL A 4 10.29 10.00 -0.46
N LEU A 5 10.20 10.47 0.79
CA LEU A 5 9.58 9.71 1.87
C LEU A 5 8.15 9.30 1.47
N GLY A 6 7.81 8.03 1.68
CA GLY A 6 6.50 7.48 1.32
C GLY A 6 6.33 7.10 -0.15
N THR A 7 7.39 7.13 -0.97
CA THR A 7 7.33 6.68 -2.38
C THR A 7 7.97 5.32 -2.64
N THR A 8 8.80 4.83 -1.73
CA THR A 8 9.49 3.53 -1.84
C THR A 8 9.48 2.82 -0.51
N PHE A 9 9.19 1.53 -0.54
CA PHE A 9 9.14 0.64 0.62
C PHE A 9 9.82 -0.68 0.27
N THR A 10 10.31 -1.38 1.28
CA THR A 10 10.97 -2.68 1.13
C THR A 10 9.94 -3.82 1.06
N SER A 11 8.71 -3.58 1.51
CA SER A 11 7.62 -4.55 1.44
C SER A 11 6.24 -3.88 1.36
N VAL A 12 5.25 -4.64 0.89
CA VAL A 12 3.84 -4.21 0.89
C VAL A 12 3.31 -4.02 2.31
N ALA A 13 3.76 -4.83 3.27
CA ALA A 13 3.35 -4.71 4.67
C ALA A 13 3.82 -3.39 5.29
N GLU A 14 5.08 -3.01 5.06
CA GLU A 14 5.62 -1.73 5.50
C GLU A 14 4.84 -0.54 4.92
N ALA A 15 4.53 -0.59 3.61
CA ALA A 15 3.69 0.41 2.97
C ALA A 15 2.29 0.48 3.59
N TYR A 16 1.69 -0.67 3.91
CA TYR A 16 0.38 -0.74 4.52
C TYR A 16 0.36 -0.13 5.93
N ASP A 17 1.32 -0.48 6.77
CA ASP A 17 1.42 0.08 8.13
C ASP A 17 1.63 1.60 8.10
N PHE A 18 2.47 2.09 7.18
CA PHE A 18 2.68 3.51 6.96
C PHE A 18 1.38 4.22 6.56
N TYR A 19 0.66 3.71 5.57
CA TYR A 19 -0.60 4.31 5.13
C TYR A 19 -1.75 4.14 6.13
N ASN A 20 -1.71 3.12 6.98
CA ASN A 20 -2.68 2.92 8.05
C ASN A 20 -2.52 3.97 9.17
N LEU A 21 -1.28 4.34 9.52
CA LEU A 21 -1.02 5.46 10.43
C LEU A 21 -1.52 6.78 9.84
N TYR A 22 -1.21 7.03 8.57
CA TYR A 22 -1.71 8.21 7.87
C TYR A 22 -3.24 8.25 7.83
N SER A 23 -3.89 7.12 7.50
CA SER A 23 -5.35 7.06 7.40
C SER A 23 -6.02 7.27 8.75
N TRP A 24 -5.43 6.74 9.82
CA TRP A 24 -5.85 7.00 11.20
C TRP A 24 -5.85 8.50 11.53
N GLU A 25 -4.73 9.19 11.26
CA GLU A 25 -4.62 10.64 11.48
C GLU A 25 -5.62 11.44 10.64
N LYS A 26 -6.00 10.94 9.47
CA LYS A 26 -6.97 11.58 8.57
C LYS A 26 -8.43 11.15 8.79
N GLY A 27 -8.68 10.15 9.63
CA GLY A 27 -10.03 9.69 9.96
C GLY A 27 -10.69 8.79 8.90
N PHE A 28 -9.91 8.02 8.14
CA PHE A 28 -10.45 6.98 7.23
C PHE A 28 -9.73 5.65 7.41
N SER A 29 -10.36 4.56 6.97
CA SER A 29 -9.75 3.22 6.94
C SER A 29 -9.15 2.94 5.56
N ILE A 30 -8.21 2.00 5.48
CA ILE A 30 -7.70 1.48 4.22
C ILE A 30 -7.94 -0.02 4.11
N ARG A 31 -7.91 -0.54 2.88
CA ARG A 31 -7.97 -1.99 2.61
C ARG A 31 -7.15 -2.35 1.38
N TYR A 32 -6.81 -3.63 1.27
CA TYR A 32 -6.29 -4.19 0.03
C TYR A 32 -7.39 -4.33 -1.01
N ASP A 33 -7.11 -3.92 -2.25
CA ASP A 33 -7.96 -4.18 -3.41
C ASP A 33 -7.23 -5.08 -4.41
N LYS A 34 -7.22 -4.73 -5.70
CA LYS A 34 -6.66 -5.60 -6.74
C LYS A 34 -5.16 -5.84 -6.52
N SER A 35 -4.75 -7.04 -6.90
CA SER A 35 -3.34 -7.38 -7.01
C SER A 35 -3.03 -7.85 -8.42
N ARG A 36 -1.77 -7.65 -8.84
CA ARG A 36 -1.27 -8.18 -10.11
C ARG A 36 -0.20 -9.20 -9.84
N LEU A 37 -0.33 -10.33 -10.51
CA LEU A 37 0.64 -11.40 -10.51
C LEU A 37 1.46 -11.34 -11.78
N HIS A 38 2.74 -11.70 -11.68
CA HIS A 38 3.58 -11.98 -12.83
C HIS A 38 3.34 -13.40 -13.38
N VAL A 39 3.98 -13.77 -14.49
CA VAL A 39 3.82 -15.09 -15.14
C VAL A 39 4.16 -16.25 -14.19
N GLN A 40 5.08 -16.02 -13.26
CA GLN A 40 5.49 -16.97 -12.21
C GLN A 40 4.53 -16.99 -11.00
N ARG A 41 3.38 -16.31 -11.07
CA ARG A 41 2.38 -16.16 -10.00
C ARG A 41 2.87 -15.41 -8.75
N THR A 42 4.02 -14.74 -8.84
CA THR A 42 4.49 -13.84 -7.78
C THR A 42 3.75 -12.50 -7.87
N LYS A 43 3.33 -11.97 -6.73
CA LYS A 43 2.66 -10.66 -6.64
C LYS A 43 3.66 -9.54 -6.92
N CYS A 44 3.40 -8.76 -7.96
CA CYS A 44 4.22 -7.62 -8.35
C CYS A 44 3.55 -6.27 -8.08
N MET A 45 2.23 -6.26 -7.83
CA MET A 45 1.50 -5.06 -7.42
C MET A 45 0.41 -5.42 -6.41
N GLN A 46 0.16 -4.51 -5.47
CA GLN A 46 -0.97 -4.56 -4.55
C GLN A 46 -1.53 -3.15 -4.42
N GLU A 47 -2.81 -2.97 -4.74
CA GLU A 47 -3.53 -1.73 -4.52
C GLU A 47 -3.89 -1.60 -3.03
N ILE A 48 -3.65 -0.42 -2.46
CA ILE A 48 -4.12 -0.01 -1.13
C ILE A 48 -5.09 1.15 -1.37
N VAL A 49 -6.35 0.98 -1.01
CA VAL A 49 -7.43 1.93 -1.30
C VAL A 49 -8.12 2.39 -0.02
N CYS A 50 -8.81 3.53 -0.10
CA CYS A 50 -9.70 3.95 0.98
C CYS A 50 -10.78 2.90 1.22
N GLY A 51 -11.06 2.62 2.49
CA GLY A 51 -12.09 1.70 2.95
C GLY A 51 -13.50 2.31 2.99
N CYS A 52 -13.65 3.58 2.62
CA CYS A 52 -14.96 4.19 2.41
C CYS A 52 -15.68 3.48 1.25
N SER A 53 -16.92 3.07 1.50
CA SER A 53 -17.85 2.46 0.54
C SER A 53 -18.48 3.49 -0.38
#